data_AF-K0TAH4-F1
#
_entry.id   AF-K0TAH4-F1
#
_cell.length_a   1.000
_cell.length_b   1.000
_cell.length_c   1.000
_cell.angle_alpha   90.00
_cell.angle_beta   90.00
_cell.angle_gamma   90.00
#
_symmetry.space_group_name_H-M   'P 1'
#
loop_
_entity.id
_entity.type
_entity.pdbx_description
1 polymer ?
#
loop_
_entity_poly.entity_id
_entity_poly.type
_entity_poly.pdbx_seq_one_letter_code
_entity_poly.pdbx_strand_id
1 'polypeptide(L)'
;MTAASIEILERCRSGLQDIASTPPDVAHYAREISEETGVARELFAQLREAEERRAYLEGRMAGAKDLPNKMEYSNAVKELSVAANKIAELTLSVHHSVRTHEAVVANTKRLALEMERLDDLLFISQHELDRVGDVPTLREVTDEYVPLARAREEALAGLKETNRELGTVRKALRSEKVEHAEEIQDTKTKIKHMRRDLRALESGTYKPAVDFDERLEAEQRAADLEHESRLEAVRGEIGQLKAELEQGRLDHESSLKALDAERSRLKEEMAAAARTHAESMAEAEAALADLQRRKADNRSVLSGLEGRWEAEQRELAALRHEEERRLAAIEVERAREEEEHFAALWIQLRWKAHLKRVASKQSKQKKKKKGGKKKGSKKRGK
;
A
#
# COMPACT_ATOMS: atom_id res chain seq x y z
N MET A 1 -14.48 17.09 0.18
CA MET A 1 -13.12 16.50 0.13
C MET A 1 -13.08 15.24 -0.75
N THR A 2 -14.21 14.57 -0.92
CA THR A 2 -14.32 13.28 -1.61
C THR A 2 -14.09 13.37 -3.12
N ALA A 3 -14.47 14.47 -3.78
CA ALA A 3 -14.24 14.66 -5.22
C ALA A 3 -12.74 14.61 -5.61
N ALA A 4 -11.86 15.24 -4.82
CA ALA A 4 -10.42 15.21 -5.06
C ALA A 4 -9.83 13.81 -4.83
N SER A 5 -10.34 13.08 -3.83
CA SER A 5 -9.91 11.70 -3.56
C SER A 5 -10.37 10.73 -4.66
N ILE A 6 -11.59 10.90 -5.18
CA ILE A 6 -12.11 10.13 -6.32
C ILE A 6 -11.25 10.38 -7.57
N GLU A 7 -10.91 11.63 -7.87
CA GLU A 7 -10.06 11.97 -9.01
C GLU A 7 -8.65 11.35 -8.89
N ILE A 8 -8.08 11.29 -7.69
CA ILE A 8 -6.81 10.62 -7.43
C ILE A 8 -6.93 9.11 -7.70
N LEU A 9 -7.99 8.46 -7.20
CA LEU A 9 -8.22 7.03 -7.41
C LEU A 9 -8.43 6.71 -8.90
N GLU A 10 -9.16 7.56 -9.64
CA GLU A 10 -9.31 7.43 -11.09
C GLU A 10 -7.96 7.49 -11.81
N ARG A 11 -7.10 8.46 -11.47
CA ARG A 11 -5.76 8.56 -12.05
C ARG A 11 -4.89 7.34 -11.71
N CYS A 12 -4.95 6.86 -10.47
CA CYS A 12 -4.23 5.65 -10.06
C CYS A 12 -4.69 4.44 -10.87
N ARG A 13 -6.00 4.33 -11.10
CA ARG A 13 -6.59 3.25 -11.89
C ARG A 13 -6.19 3.30 -13.36
N SER A 14 -6.26 4.48 -13.99
CA SER A 14 -5.77 4.68 -15.36
C SER A 14 -4.28 4.35 -15.48
N GLY A 15 -3.45 4.80 -14.52
CA GLY A 15 -2.03 4.48 -14.50
C GLY A 15 -1.75 2.98 -14.33
N LEU A 16 -2.54 2.28 -13.50
CA LEU A 16 -2.45 0.83 -13.36
C LEU A 16 -2.79 0.12 -14.68
N GLN A 17 -3.82 0.59 -15.38
CA GLN A 17 -4.25 0.05 -16.67
C GLN A 17 -3.19 0.25 -17.76
N ASP A 18 -2.50 1.39 -17.76
CA ASP A 18 -1.37 1.66 -18.65
C ASP A 18 -0.22 0.67 -18.41
N ILE A 19 0.12 0.43 -17.13
CA ILE A 19 1.12 -0.58 -16.75
C ILE A 19 0.66 -1.98 -17.17
N ALA A 20 -0.63 -2.31 -16.99
CA ALA A 20 -1.17 -3.64 -17.30
C ALA A 20 -1.17 -3.92 -18.81
N SER A 21 -1.37 -2.87 -19.61
CA SER A 21 -1.35 -2.95 -21.07
C SER A 21 0.06 -3.17 -21.63
N THR A 22 1.10 -2.89 -20.85
CA THR A 22 2.49 -3.04 -21.25
C THR A 22 3.04 -4.36 -20.72
N PRO A 23 3.24 -5.39 -21.57
CA PRO A 23 3.81 -6.65 -21.11
C PRO A 23 5.24 -6.41 -20.60
N PRO A 24 5.68 -7.14 -19.55
CA PRO A 24 7.04 -7.00 -19.02
C PRO A 24 8.06 -7.32 -20.11
N ASP A 25 9.09 -6.48 -20.25
CA ASP A 25 10.14 -6.63 -21.26
C ASP A 25 11.15 -7.71 -20.84
N VAL A 26 10.72 -8.97 -20.98
CA VAL A 26 11.53 -10.15 -20.67
C VAL A 26 12.77 -10.23 -21.56
N ALA A 27 12.75 -9.60 -22.75
CA ALA A 27 13.88 -9.63 -23.67
C ALA A 27 15.01 -8.70 -23.19
N HIS A 28 14.68 -7.50 -22.74
CA HIS A 28 15.67 -6.56 -22.20
C HIS A 28 16.39 -7.13 -20.96
N TYR A 29 15.64 -7.76 -20.05
CA TYR A 29 16.18 -8.32 -18.80
C TYR A 29 16.57 -9.80 -18.89
N ALA A 30 16.66 -10.37 -20.11
CA ALA A 30 16.85 -11.82 -20.29
C ALA A 30 18.12 -12.36 -19.61
N ARG A 31 19.20 -11.57 -19.55
CA ARG A 31 20.47 -11.94 -18.91
C ARG A 31 20.35 -12.00 -17.39
N GLU A 32 19.77 -10.98 -16.77
CA GLU A 32 19.56 -10.91 -15.32
C GLU A 32 18.61 -12.03 -14.87
N ILE A 33 17.51 -12.21 -15.59
CA ILE A 33 16.54 -13.29 -15.31
C ILE A 33 17.22 -14.65 -15.42
N SER A 34 18.08 -14.87 -16.42
CA SER A 34 18.82 -16.11 -16.61
C SER A 34 19.83 -16.39 -15.50
N GLU A 35 20.50 -15.36 -14.97
CA GLU A 35 21.45 -15.48 -13.87
C GLU A 35 20.74 -15.93 -12.58
N GLU A 36 19.59 -15.30 -12.27
CA GLU A 36 18.76 -15.60 -11.11
C GLU A 36 18.04 -16.96 -11.20
N THR A 37 17.44 -17.26 -12.35
CA THR A 37 16.64 -18.49 -12.54
C THR A 37 17.48 -19.70 -12.94
N GLY A 38 18.72 -19.49 -13.37
CA GLY A 38 19.62 -20.54 -13.84
C GLY A 38 19.30 -21.08 -15.23
N VAL A 39 18.40 -20.44 -15.97
CA VAL A 39 17.91 -20.88 -17.29
C VAL A 39 18.85 -20.41 -18.39
N ALA A 40 19.00 -21.16 -19.47
CA ALA A 40 19.76 -20.74 -20.66
C ALA A 40 21.24 -20.37 -20.40
N ARG A 41 21.84 -20.79 -19.28
CA ARG A 41 23.26 -20.53 -18.93
C ARG A 41 24.22 -21.02 -20.02
N GLU A 42 23.97 -22.21 -20.54
CA GLU A 42 24.75 -22.78 -21.64
C GLU A 42 24.59 -21.99 -22.94
N LEU A 43 23.37 -21.51 -23.24
CA LEU A 43 23.10 -20.69 -24.41
C LEU A 43 23.75 -19.31 -24.30
N PHE A 44 23.79 -18.71 -23.10
CA PHE A 44 24.53 -17.47 -22.83
C PHE A 44 26.05 -17.67 -22.89
N ALA A 45 26.56 -18.82 -22.46
CA ALA A 45 27.98 -19.15 -22.61
C ALA A 45 28.37 -19.28 -24.10
N GLN A 46 27.55 -19.98 -24.90
CA GLN A 46 27.72 -20.09 -26.35
C GLN A 46 27.56 -18.73 -27.06
N LEU A 47 26.67 -17.87 -26.57
CA LEU A 47 26.49 -16.51 -27.08
C LEU A 47 27.74 -15.66 -26.85
N ARG A 48 28.32 -15.71 -25.64
CA ARG A 48 29.59 -15.03 -25.32
C ARG A 48 30.74 -15.53 -26.19
N GLU A 49 30.87 -16.85 -26.36
CA GLU A 49 31.90 -17.44 -27.22
C GLU A 49 31.73 -16.99 -28.68
N ALA A 50 30.49 -16.91 -29.18
CA ALA A 50 30.20 -16.39 -30.52
C ALA A 50 30.48 -14.89 -30.66
N GLU A 51 30.20 -14.09 -29.64
CA GLU A 51 30.54 -12.65 -29.57
C GLU A 51 32.06 -12.42 -29.56
N GLU A 52 32.79 -13.19 -28.74
CA GLU A 52 34.26 -13.18 -28.71
C GLU A 52 34.86 -13.60 -30.05
N ARG A 53 34.29 -14.63 -30.69
CA ARG A 53 34.69 -15.07 -32.03
C ARG A 53 34.42 -13.98 -33.07
N ARG A 54 33.29 -13.25 -32.98
CA ARG A 54 33.00 -12.10 -33.86
C ARG A 54 34.04 -11.00 -33.66
N ALA A 55 34.33 -10.60 -32.42
CA ALA A 55 35.33 -9.58 -32.10
C ALA A 55 36.73 -9.96 -32.62
N TYR A 56 37.12 -11.23 -32.48
CA TYR A 56 38.37 -11.74 -33.05
C TYR A 56 38.41 -11.64 -34.59
N LEU A 57 37.31 -11.99 -35.27
CA LEU A 57 37.19 -11.89 -36.72
C LEU A 57 37.14 -10.45 -37.23
N GLU A 58 36.52 -9.52 -36.48
CA GLU A 58 36.54 -8.08 -36.75
C GLU A 58 37.97 -7.54 -36.66
N GLY A 59 38.73 -7.91 -35.62
CA GLY A 59 40.14 -7.56 -35.48
C GLY A 59 41.01 -8.12 -36.61
N ARG A 60 40.77 -9.38 -37.01
CA ARG A 60 41.46 -10.01 -38.15
C ARG A 60 41.10 -9.37 -39.48
N MET A 61 39.85 -8.97 -39.69
CA MET A 61 39.40 -8.25 -40.88
C MET A 61 40.07 -6.86 -40.97
N ALA A 62 40.09 -6.11 -39.86
CA ALA A 62 40.72 -4.81 -39.79
C ALA A 62 42.22 -4.89 -40.12
N GLY A 63 42.92 -5.91 -39.60
CA GLY A 63 44.31 -6.18 -39.93
C GLY A 63 44.51 -6.59 -41.39
N ALA A 64 43.65 -7.45 -41.96
CA ALA A 64 43.77 -8.01 -43.31
C ALA A 64 43.33 -7.06 -44.45
N LYS A 65 42.62 -5.97 -44.13
CA LYS A 65 42.08 -5.02 -45.11
C LYS A 65 43.16 -4.37 -45.99
N ASP A 66 44.34 -4.15 -45.42
CA ASP A 66 45.47 -3.47 -46.09
C ASP A 66 46.53 -4.44 -46.63
N LEU A 67 46.35 -5.77 -46.44
CA LEU A 67 47.27 -6.78 -46.96
C LEU A 67 46.93 -7.21 -48.40
N PRO A 68 47.92 -7.61 -49.22
CA PRO A 68 47.70 -8.04 -50.61
C PRO A 68 46.85 -9.33 -50.74
N ASN A 69 46.70 -10.08 -49.66
CA ASN A 69 46.03 -11.38 -49.66
C ASN A 69 44.50 -11.24 -49.57
N LYS A 70 43.87 -11.01 -50.73
CA LYS A 70 42.40 -10.85 -50.86
C LYS A 70 41.59 -12.08 -50.42
N MET A 71 42.20 -13.26 -50.38
CA MET A 71 41.53 -14.50 -49.97
C MET A 71 41.27 -14.56 -48.46
N GLU A 72 42.22 -14.10 -47.64
CA GLU A 72 42.06 -14.08 -46.19
C GLU A 72 41.00 -13.08 -45.73
N TYR A 73 40.95 -11.91 -46.37
CA TYR A 73 39.89 -10.93 -46.13
C TYR A 73 38.50 -11.48 -46.49
N SER A 74 38.37 -12.11 -47.67
CA SER A 74 37.10 -12.73 -48.10
C SER A 74 36.64 -13.86 -47.16
N ASN A 75 37.57 -14.68 -46.69
CA ASN A 75 37.27 -15.74 -45.71
C ASN A 75 36.87 -15.15 -44.35
N ALA A 76 37.55 -14.11 -43.87
CA ALA A 76 37.18 -13.43 -42.63
C ALA A 76 35.78 -12.79 -42.69
N VAL A 77 35.42 -12.17 -43.82
CA VAL A 77 34.07 -11.61 -44.04
C VAL A 77 32.99 -12.70 -44.03
N LYS A 78 33.25 -13.86 -44.68
CA LYS A 78 32.32 -15.00 -44.65
C LYS A 78 32.17 -15.57 -43.24
N GLU A 79 33.27 -15.82 -42.53
CA GLU A 79 33.22 -16.30 -41.14
C GLU A 79 32.51 -15.32 -40.21
N LEU A 80 32.67 -14.01 -40.42
CA LEU A 80 31.99 -12.99 -39.63
C LEU A 80 30.48 -12.97 -39.88
N SER A 81 30.04 -13.17 -41.12
CA SER A 81 28.61 -13.33 -41.43
C SER A 81 28.01 -14.57 -40.75
N VAL A 82 28.76 -15.68 -40.69
CA VAL A 82 28.35 -16.90 -39.99
C VAL A 82 28.27 -16.66 -38.48
N ALA A 83 29.26 -15.98 -37.90
CA ALA A 83 29.25 -15.63 -36.48
C ALA A 83 28.10 -14.68 -36.12
N ALA A 84 27.81 -13.68 -36.97
CA ALA A 84 26.68 -12.77 -36.79
C ALA A 84 25.32 -13.49 -36.83
N ASN A 85 25.13 -14.40 -37.79
CA ASN A 85 23.92 -15.24 -37.85
C ASN A 85 23.79 -16.13 -36.62
N LYS A 86 24.90 -16.72 -36.16
CA LYS A 86 24.90 -17.57 -34.96
C LYS A 86 24.54 -16.78 -33.69
N ILE A 87 25.05 -15.55 -33.55
CA ILE A 87 24.67 -14.64 -32.46
C ILE A 87 23.17 -14.33 -32.51
N ALA A 88 22.62 -14.03 -33.69
CA ALA A 88 21.19 -13.73 -33.83
C ALA A 88 20.31 -14.94 -33.46
N GLU A 89 20.67 -16.15 -33.92
CA GLU A 89 19.98 -17.40 -33.57
C GLU A 89 20.04 -17.70 -32.07
N LEU A 90 21.22 -17.58 -31.46
CA LEU A 90 21.41 -17.81 -30.03
C LEU A 90 20.64 -16.77 -29.20
N THR A 91 20.60 -15.51 -29.62
CA THR A 91 19.81 -14.46 -28.96
C THR A 91 18.32 -14.78 -28.98
N LEU A 92 17.78 -15.22 -30.13
CA LEU A 92 16.38 -15.65 -30.23
C LEU A 92 16.09 -16.88 -29.36
N SER A 93 17.00 -17.86 -29.35
CA SER A 93 16.84 -19.07 -28.54
C SER A 93 16.89 -18.77 -27.04
N VAL A 94 17.80 -17.88 -26.62
CA VAL A 94 17.90 -17.39 -25.24
C VAL A 94 16.60 -16.71 -24.83
N HIS A 95 16.09 -15.76 -25.64
CA HIS A 95 14.84 -15.06 -25.34
C HIS A 95 13.66 -16.02 -25.27
N HIS A 96 13.59 -17.01 -26.15
CA HIS A 96 12.56 -18.03 -26.12
C HIS A 96 12.63 -18.85 -24.83
N SER A 97 13.80 -19.37 -24.47
CA SER A 97 14.00 -20.18 -23.27
C SER A 97 13.72 -19.42 -21.97
N VAL A 98 14.10 -18.15 -21.88
CA VAL A 98 13.81 -17.32 -20.71
C VAL A 98 12.31 -17.01 -20.63
N ARG A 99 11.68 -16.67 -21.76
CA ARG A 99 10.24 -16.34 -21.81
C ARG A 99 9.34 -17.52 -21.50
N THR A 100 9.71 -18.72 -21.91
CA THR A 100 8.91 -19.94 -21.68
C THR A 100 9.21 -20.61 -20.35
N HIS A 101 10.22 -20.15 -19.61
CA HIS A 101 10.56 -20.72 -18.32
C HIS A 101 9.40 -20.61 -17.33
N GLU A 102 9.14 -21.70 -16.61
CA GLU A 102 8.00 -21.83 -15.71
C GLU A 102 7.94 -20.70 -14.66
N ALA A 103 9.06 -20.33 -14.05
CA ALA A 103 9.10 -19.27 -13.06
C ALA A 103 8.75 -17.89 -13.66
N VAL A 104 9.18 -17.61 -14.89
CA VAL A 104 8.88 -16.35 -15.58
C VAL A 104 7.41 -16.30 -15.96
N VAL A 105 6.87 -17.39 -16.53
CA VAL A 105 5.46 -17.53 -16.87
C VAL A 105 4.55 -17.46 -15.62
N ALA A 106 4.95 -18.09 -14.52
CA ALA A 106 4.22 -18.02 -13.27
C ALA A 106 4.22 -16.61 -12.68
N ASN A 107 5.37 -15.91 -12.71
CA ASN A 107 5.47 -14.54 -12.23
C ASN A 107 4.69 -13.55 -13.09
N THR A 108 4.69 -13.68 -14.41
CA THR A 108 3.88 -12.82 -15.28
C THR A 108 2.38 -13.02 -15.04
N LYS A 109 1.93 -14.27 -14.86
CA LYS A 109 0.54 -14.57 -14.45
C LYS A 109 0.21 -13.99 -13.08
N ARG A 110 1.11 -14.13 -12.11
CA ARG A 110 0.92 -13.58 -10.76
C ARG A 110 0.82 -12.06 -10.79
N LEU A 111 1.70 -11.39 -11.54
CA LEU A 111 1.62 -9.94 -11.74
C LEU A 111 0.28 -9.53 -12.33
N ALA A 112 -0.20 -10.20 -13.37
CA ALA A 112 -1.51 -9.91 -13.95
C ALA A 112 -2.66 -10.04 -12.93
N LEU A 113 -2.66 -11.10 -12.11
CA LEU A 113 -3.66 -11.30 -11.05
C LEU A 113 -3.57 -10.23 -9.94
N GLU A 114 -2.38 -9.85 -9.53
CA GLU A 114 -2.20 -8.78 -8.53
C GLU A 114 -2.63 -7.42 -9.07
N MET A 115 -2.42 -7.15 -10.36
CA MET A 115 -2.93 -5.95 -11.01
C MET A 115 -4.45 -5.93 -11.08
N GLU A 116 -5.10 -7.05 -11.44
CA GLU A 116 -6.56 -7.17 -11.43
C GLU A 116 -7.14 -6.94 -10.02
N ARG A 117 -6.54 -7.56 -9.00
CA ARG A 117 -6.92 -7.34 -7.59
C ARG A 117 -6.79 -5.89 -7.16
N LEU A 118 -5.73 -5.21 -7.60
CA LEU A 118 -5.51 -3.80 -7.28
C LEU A 118 -6.53 -2.91 -8.00
N ASP A 119 -6.89 -3.22 -9.25
CA ASP A 119 -7.96 -2.53 -9.99
C ASP A 119 -9.30 -2.66 -9.26
N ASP A 120 -9.65 -3.87 -8.83
CA ASP A 120 -10.88 -4.14 -8.07
C ASP A 120 -10.92 -3.34 -6.77
N LEU A 121 -9.82 -3.31 -6.02
CA LEU A 121 -9.73 -2.54 -4.76
C LEU A 121 -9.88 -1.04 -5.00
N LEU A 122 -9.23 -0.51 -6.04
CA LEU A 122 -9.36 0.91 -6.42
C LEU A 122 -10.79 1.23 -6.86
N PHE A 123 -11.42 0.35 -7.63
CA PHE A 123 -12.81 0.48 -8.06
C PHE A 123 -13.78 0.46 -6.89
N ILE A 124 -13.63 -0.49 -5.96
CA ILE A 124 -14.48 -0.57 -4.76
C ILE A 124 -14.29 0.69 -3.91
N SER A 125 -13.05 1.11 -3.67
CA SER A 125 -12.76 2.31 -2.87
C SER A 125 -13.36 3.58 -3.49
N GLN A 126 -13.28 3.70 -4.81
CA GLN A 126 -13.92 4.79 -5.56
C GLN A 126 -15.44 4.74 -5.39
N HIS A 127 -16.05 3.56 -5.55
CA HIS A 127 -17.49 3.40 -5.43
C HIS A 127 -17.99 3.66 -4.00
N GLU A 128 -17.23 3.27 -2.97
CA GLU A 128 -17.56 3.54 -1.57
C GLU A 128 -17.51 5.04 -1.27
N LEU A 129 -16.48 5.75 -1.74
CA LEU A 129 -16.40 7.21 -1.60
C LEU A 129 -17.54 7.93 -2.33
N ASP A 130 -17.93 7.44 -3.51
CA ASP A 130 -19.05 7.99 -4.27
C ASP A 130 -20.40 7.75 -3.57
N ARG A 131 -20.57 6.59 -2.92
CA ARG A 131 -21.79 6.25 -2.15
C ARG A 131 -21.92 7.04 -0.86
N VAL A 132 -20.82 7.26 -0.15
CA VAL A 132 -20.83 7.98 1.13
C VAL A 132 -21.05 9.49 0.91
N GLY A 133 -20.74 10.01 -0.28
CA GLY A 133 -20.86 11.42 -0.60
C GLY A 133 -19.85 12.27 0.18
N ASP A 134 -20.04 13.60 0.21
CA ASP A 134 -19.22 14.44 1.09
C ASP A 134 -19.53 14.09 2.55
N VAL A 135 -18.58 13.39 3.18
CA VAL A 135 -18.61 13.15 4.62
C VAL A 135 -18.55 14.51 5.31
N PRO A 136 -19.57 14.90 6.10
CA PRO A 136 -19.53 16.16 6.82
C PRO A 136 -18.31 16.16 7.73
N THR A 137 -17.62 17.29 7.77
CA THR A 137 -16.46 17.44 8.63
C THR A 137 -16.85 17.22 10.08
N LEU A 138 -15.93 16.71 10.90
CA LEU A 138 -16.16 16.44 12.31
C LEU A 138 -16.79 17.65 13.04
N ARG A 139 -16.43 18.86 12.57
CA ARG A 139 -16.92 20.14 13.04
C ARG A 139 -18.40 20.39 12.68
N GLU A 140 -18.83 20.09 11.46
CA GLU A 140 -20.24 20.15 11.04
C GLU A 140 -21.09 19.12 11.80
N VAL A 141 -20.52 17.92 12.06
CA VAL A 141 -21.19 16.89 12.85
C VAL A 141 -21.37 17.34 14.31
N THR A 142 -20.35 17.94 14.93
CA THR A 142 -20.44 18.40 16.33
C THR A 142 -21.27 19.66 16.49
N ASP A 143 -21.21 20.60 15.55
CA ASP A 143 -21.82 21.92 15.71
C ASP A 143 -23.28 21.94 15.21
N GLU A 144 -23.63 21.16 14.19
CA GLU A 144 -24.98 21.14 13.62
C GLU A 144 -25.72 19.84 13.92
N TYR A 145 -25.10 18.69 13.67
CA TYR A 145 -25.83 17.40 13.71
C TYR A 145 -26.14 16.93 15.14
N VAL A 146 -25.18 17.03 16.06
CA VAL A 146 -25.36 16.60 17.46
C VAL A 146 -26.44 17.40 18.19
N PRO A 147 -26.49 18.75 18.11
CA PRO A 147 -27.58 19.52 18.70
C PRO A 147 -28.94 19.19 18.08
N LEU A 148 -29.01 19.00 16.75
CA LEU A 148 -30.27 18.65 16.08
C LEU A 148 -30.77 17.26 16.47
N ALA A 149 -29.85 16.30 16.62
CA ALA A 149 -30.18 14.95 17.09
C ALA A 149 -30.70 14.97 18.53
N ARG A 150 -30.06 15.74 19.42
CA ARG A 150 -30.54 15.93 20.80
C ARG A 150 -31.90 16.63 20.85
N ALA A 151 -32.09 17.71 20.10
CA ALA A 151 -33.37 18.41 20.02
C ALA A 151 -34.49 17.49 19.49
N ARG A 152 -34.18 16.62 18.53
CA ARG A 152 -35.12 15.61 18.02
C ARG A 152 -35.46 14.57 19.08
N GLU A 153 -34.49 14.07 19.83
CA GLU A 153 -34.72 13.13 20.93
C GLU A 153 -35.55 13.75 22.05
N GLU A 154 -35.27 14.99 22.43
CA GLU A 154 -36.05 15.76 23.40
C GLU A 154 -37.50 15.95 22.93
N ALA A 155 -37.71 16.32 21.65
CA ALA A 155 -39.04 16.44 21.07
C ALA A 155 -39.81 15.11 21.06
N LEU A 156 -39.12 14.00 20.75
CA LEU A 156 -39.71 12.66 20.81
C LEU A 156 -40.04 12.22 22.24
N ALA A 157 -39.19 12.57 23.22
CA ALA A 157 -39.45 12.31 24.62
C ALA A 157 -40.70 13.08 25.09
N GLY A 158 -40.80 14.37 24.77
CA GLY A 158 -41.99 15.18 25.04
C GLY A 158 -43.26 14.62 24.40
N LEU A 159 -43.20 14.20 23.13
CA LEU A 159 -44.34 13.55 22.45
C LEU A 159 -44.77 12.23 23.09
N LYS A 160 -43.83 11.47 23.66
CA LYS A 160 -44.15 10.23 24.39
C LYS A 160 -44.83 10.53 25.71
N GLU A 161 -44.38 11.57 26.41
CA GLU A 161 -44.98 12.03 27.67
C GLU A 161 -46.40 12.54 27.45
N THR A 162 -46.61 13.43 26.47
CA THR A 162 -47.96 13.94 26.14
C THR A 162 -48.90 12.82 25.70
N ASN A 163 -48.42 11.80 24.97
CA ASN A 163 -49.22 10.63 24.64
C ASN A 163 -49.58 9.77 25.86
N ARG A 164 -48.67 9.65 26.84
CA ARG A 164 -48.97 8.95 28.10
C ARG A 164 -50.05 9.69 28.88
N GLU A 165 -49.95 11.01 28.98
CA GLU A 165 -50.96 11.87 29.62
C GLU A 165 -52.30 11.83 28.90
N LEU A 166 -52.33 11.86 27.57
CA LEU A 166 -53.56 11.64 26.81
C LEU A 166 -54.15 10.25 27.08
N GLY A 167 -53.31 9.24 27.27
CA GLY A 167 -53.70 7.90 27.67
C GLY A 167 -54.38 7.86 29.04
N THR A 168 -53.82 8.56 30.04
CA THR A 168 -54.41 8.63 31.39
C THR A 168 -55.73 9.40 31.38
N VAL A 169 -55.80 10.54 30.69
CA VAL A 169 -57.03 11.33 30.54
C VAL A 169 -58.13 10.53 29.83
N ARG A 170 -57.79 9.78 28.78
CA ARG A 170 -58.76 8.91 28.09
C ARG A 170 -59.28 7.78 28.98
N LYS A 171 -58.44 7.22 29.85
CA LYS A 171 -58.87 6.21 30.82
C LYS A 171 -59.80 6.81 31.87
N ALA A 172 -59.43 7.95 32.45
CA ALA A 172 -60.26 8.67 33.42
C ALA A 172 -61.63 9.06 32.84
N LEU A 173 -61.66 9.59 31.61
CA LEU A 173 -62.91 9.94 30.94
C LEU A 173 -63.80 8.71 30.68
N ARG A 174 -63.20 7.53 30.44
CA ARG A 174 -63.97 6.29 30.25
C ARG A 174 -64.52 5.79 31.57
N SER A 175 -63.76 5.80 32.66
CA SER A 175 -64.25 5.39 33.98
C SER A 175 -65.36 6.32 34.45
N GLU A 176 -65.18 7.64 34.33
CA GLU A 176 -66.19 8.63 34.73
C GLU A 176 -67.50 8.47 33.94
N LYS A 177 -67.43 8.14 32.64
CA LYS A 177 -68.63 7.84 31.83
C LYS A 177 -69.36 6.59 32.28
N VAL A 178 -68.63 5.56 32.73
CA VAL A 178 -69.22 4.31 33.24
C VAL A 178 -69.87 4.58 34.60
N GLU A 179 -69.13 5.20 35.52
CA GLU A 179 -69.62 5.58 36.86
C GLU A 179 -70.88 6.43 36.77
N HIS A 180 -70.88 7.48 35.93
CA HIS A 180 -72.05 8.33 35.74
C HIS A 180 -73.24 7.59 35.10
N ALA A 181 -72.99 6.62 34.21
CA ALA A 181 -74.06 5.80 33.63
C ALA A 181 -74.71 4.87 34.68
N GLU A 182 -73.90 4.29 35.57
CA GLU A 182 -74.35 3.49 36.71
C GLU A 182 -75.16 4.34 37.68
N GLU A 183 -74.70 5.55 38.03
CA GLU A 183 -75.43 6.50 38.88
C GLU A 183 -76.79 6.91 38.27
N ILE A 184 -76.84 7.16 36.96
CA ILE A 184 -78.10 7.43 36.26
C ILE A 184 -79.04 6.22 36.33
N GLN A 185 -78.50 5.01 36.19
CA GLN A 185 -79.30 3.80 36.25
C GLN A 185 -79.87 3.59 37.67
N ASP A 186 -79.07 3.79 38.70
CA ASP A 186 -79.46 3.68 40.11
C ASP A 186 -80.48 4.74 40.52
N THR A 187 -80.32 5.98 40.06
CA THR A 187 -81.33 7.02 40.30
C THR A 187 -82.63 6.70 39.57
N LYS A 188 -82.57 6.14 38.37
CA LYS A 188 -83.76 5.72 37.61
C LYS A 188 -84.49 4.54 38.26
N THR A 189 -83.77 3.56 38.82
CA THR A 189 -84.38 2.45 39.56
C THR A 189 -85.01 2.94 40.86
N LYS A 190 -84.33 3.81 41.62
CA LYS A 190 -84.88 4.47 42.82
C LYS A 190 -86.15 5.26 42.52
N ILE A 191 -86.16 6.07 41.46
CA ILE A 191 -87.36 6.81 41.03
C ILE A 191 -88.51 5.88 40.65
N LYS A 192 -88.23 4.76 39.96
CA LYS A 192 -89.27 3.76 39.64
C LYS A 192 -89.84 3.10 40.90
N HIS A 193 -88.99 2.78 41.87
CA HIS A 193 -89.40 2.20 43.14
C HIS A 193 -90.29 3.18 43.92
N MET A 194 -89.81 4.42 44.15
CA MET A 194 -90.60 5.46 44.82
C MET A 194 -91.93 5.74 44.12
N ARG A 195 -91.98 5.75 42.78
CA ARG A 195 -93.24 5.90 42.03
C ARG A 195 -94.19 4.71 42.23
N ARG A 196 -93.67 3.50 42.41
CA ARG A 196 -94.47 2.31 42.71
C ARG A 196 -95.04 2.39 44.11
N ASP A 197 -94.24 2.84 45.07
CA ASP A 197 -94.64 3.00 46.47
C ASP A 197 -95.70 4.10 46.62
N LEU A 198 -95.50 5.24 45.96
CA LEU A 198 -96.50 6.33 45.91
C LEU A 198 -97.83 5.85 45.31
N ARG A 199 -97.81 5.08 44.21
CA ARG A 199 -99.04 4.52 43.64
C ARG A 199 -99.71 3.50 44.57
N ALA A 200 -98.93 2.69 45.28
CA ALA A 200 -99.43 1.71 46.23
C ALA A 200 -100.07 2.37 47.47
N LEU A 201 -99.52 3.50 47.90
CA LEU A 201 -100.09 4.38 48.94
C LEU A 201 -101.39 5.05 48.45
N GLU A 202 -101.41 5.57 47.22
CA GLU A 202 -102.61 6.19 46.61
C GLU A 202 -103.75 5.19 46.38
N SER A 203 -103.46 3.93 46.03
CA SER A 203 -104.47 2.90 45.78
C SER A 203 -105.02 2.22 47.04
N GLY A 204 -104.57 2.61 48.25
CA GLY A 204 -105.04 2.05 49.51
C GLY A 204 -104.71 0.56 49.72
N THR A 205 -103.90 -0.03 48.84
CA THR A 205 -103.46 -1.44 48.89
C THR A 205 -102.09 -1.60 49.56
N TYR A 206 -101.56 -0.52 50.15
CA TYR A 206 -100.34 -0.57 50.94
C TYR A 206 -100.59 -1.44 52.18
N LYS A 207 -100.03 -2.66 52.17
CA LYS A 207 -100.21 -3.61 53.27
C LYS A 207 -99.61 -3.04 54.56
N PRO A 208 -100.22 -3.29 55.74
CA PRO A 208 -99.81 -2.70 57.01
C PRO A 208 -98.32 -2.95 57.31
N ALA A 209 -97.70 -1.97 57.96
CA ALA A 209 -96.27 -1.85 58.28
C ALA A 209 -95.55 -3.11 58.81
N VAL A 210 -96.29 -4.11 59.32
CA VAL A 210 -95.75 -5.36 59.86
C VAL A 210 -95.13 -6.27 58.77
N ASP A 211 -95.70 -6.32 57.56
CA ASP A 211 -95.09 -7.04 56.42
C ASP A 211 -93.91 -6.26 55.81
N PHE A 212 -93.85 -4.94 56.05
CA PHE A 212 -92.79 -4.07 55.55
C PHE A 212 -91.53 -4.21 56.40
N ASP A 213 -91.68 -4.25 57.73
CA ASP A 213 -90.57 -4.41 58.66
C ASP A 213 -89.87 -5.77 58.48
N GLU A 214 -90.61 -6.89 58.33
CA GLU A 214 -90.01 -8.20 58.07
C GLU A 214 -89.29 -8.27 56.71
N ARG A 215 -89.82 -7.60 55.68
CA ARG A 215 -89.17 -7.51 54.36
C ARG A 215 -87.95 -6.60 54.39
N LEU A 216 -88.03 -5.49 55.11
CA LEU A 216 -86.93 -4.56 55.30
C LEU A 216 -85.79 -5.24 56.06
N GLU A 217 -86.10 -6.01 57.10
CA GLU A 217 -85.10 -6.83 57.81
C GLU A 217 -84.51 -7.92 56.92
N ALA A 218 -85.31 -8.59 56.10
CA ALA A 218 -84.81 -9.61 55.17
C ALA A 218 -83.94 -9.01 54.05
N GLU A 219 -84.32 -7.85 53.51
CA GLU A 219 -83.54 -7.09 52.53
C GLU A 219 -82.26 -6.53 53.15
N GLN A 220 -82.30 -6.05 54.39
CA GLN A 220 -81.11 -5.63 55.13
C GLN A 220 -80.15 -6.81 55.34
N ARG A 221 -80.64 -7.96 55.81
CA ARG A 221 -79.80 -9.16 55.98
C ARG A 221 -79.23 -9.67 54.65
N ALA A 222 -80.00 -9.61 53.57
CA ALA A 222 -79.52 -9.99 52.24
C ALA A 222 -78.47 -9.01 51.71
N ALA A 223 -78.69 -7.70 51.90
CA ALA A 223 -77.72 -6.66 51.56
C ALA A 223 -76.44 -6.78 52.41
N ASP A 224 -76.55 -7.10 53.69
CA ASP A 224 -75.42 -7.32 54.60
C ASP A 224 -74.60 -8.54 54.15
N LEU A 225 -75.25 -9.66 53.82
CA LEU A 225 -74.59 -10.85 53.28
C LEU A 225 -73.93 -10.59 51.92
N GLU A 226 -74.58 -9.83 51.05
CA GLU A 226 -74.01 -9.44 49.76
C GLU A 226 -72.81 -8.50 49.95
N HIS A 227 -72.90 -7.55 50.89
CA HIS A 227 -71.78 -6.69 51.26
C HIS A 227 -70.62 -7.49 51.85
N GLU A 228 -70.87 -8.45 52.74
CA GLU A 228 -69.85 -9.34 53.29
C GLU A 228 -69.19 -10.17 52.18
N SER A 229 -69.97 -10.74 51.26
CA SER A 229 -69.43 -11.49 50.11
C SER A 229 -68.56 -10.63 49.20
N ARG A 230 -68.98 -9.39 48.92
CA ARG A 230 -68.17 -8.42 48.15
C ARG A 230 -66.89 -8.03 48.90
N LEU A 231 -66.96 -7.84 50.22
CA LEU A 231 -65.79 -7.55 51.05
C LEU A 231 -64.81 -8.72 51.08
N GLU A 232 -65.29 -9.96 51.11
CA GLU A 232 -64.44 -11.15 51.00
C GLU A 232 -63.78 -11.27 49.63
N ALA A 233 -64.52 -11.03 48.55
CA ALA A 233 -63.96 -11.02 47.20
C ALA A 233 -62.86 -9.96 47.05
N VAL A 234 -63.11 -8.72 47.49
CA VAL A 234 -62.12 -7.63 47.49
C VAL A 234 -60.92 -7.96 48.37
N ARG A 235 -61.12 -8.59 49.54
CA ARG A 235 -60.00 -9.06 50.38
C ARG A 235 -59.16 -10.12 49.65
N GLY A 236 -59.80 -11.03 48.92
CA GLY A 236 -59.14 -12.01 48.07
C GLY A 236 -58.29 -11.36 46.98
N GLU A 237 -58.85 -10.40 46.25
CA GLU A 237 -58.16 -9.62 45.22
C GLU A 237 -56.98 -8.83 45.80
N ILE A 238 -57.15 -8.16 46.94
CA ILE A 238 -56.06 -7.49 47.66
C ILE A 238 -54.96 -8.50 48.03
N GLY A 239 -55.32 -9.71 48.44
CA GLY A 239 -54.38 -10.78 48.73
C GLY A 239 -53.57 -11.21 47.50
N GLN A 240 -54.24 -11.40 46.36
CA GLN A 240 -53.61 -11.75 45.08
C GLN A 240 -52.66 -10.63 44.61
N LEU A 241 -53.12 -9.38 44.61
CA LEU A 241 -52.30 -8.22 44.22
C LEU A 241 -51.07 -8.06 45.12
N LYS A 242 -51.19 -8.32 46.43
CA LYS A 242 -50.04 -8.33 47.35
C LYS A 242 -49.05 -9.44 47.02
N ALA A 243 -49.52 -10.64 46.69
CA ALA A 243 -48.67 -11.75 46.30
C ALA A 243 -47.94 -11.46 44.97
N GLU A 244 -48.65 -10.90 43.99
CA GLU A 244 -48.06 -10.45 42.71
C GLU A 244 -47.02 -9.34 42.91
N LEU A 245 -47.28 -8.38 43.81
CA LEU A 245 -46.32 -7.33 44.16
C LEU A 245 -45.05 -7.89 44.81
N GLU A 246 -45.17 -8.82 45.76
CA GLU A 246 -43.98 -9.44 46.38
C GLU A 246 -43.22 -10.29 45.37
N GLN A 247 -43.90 -11.04 44.52
CA GLN A 247 -43.26 -11.80 43.44
C GLN A 247 -42.51 -10.86 42.49
N GLY A 248 -43.17 -9.78 42.03
CA GLY A 248 -42.55 -8.77 41.17
C GLY A 248 -41.35 -8.08 41.83
N ARG A 249 -41.38 -7.87 43.16
CA ARG A 249 -40.25 -7.33 43.92
C ARG A 249 -39.07 -8.31 43.94
N LEU A 250 -39.31 -9.60 44.17
CA LEU A 250 -38.28 -10.63 44.13
C LEU A 250 -37.65 -10.77 42.75
N ASP A 251 -38.47 -10.78 41.70
CA ASP A 251 -38.01 -10.85 40.31
C ASP A 251 -37.18 -9.61 39.95
N HIS A 252 -37.61 -8.43 40.39
CA HIS A 252 -36.84 -7.19 40.22
C HIS A 252 -35.50 -7.22 40.97
N GLU A 253 -35.48 -7.62 42.24
CA GLU A 253 -34.25 -7.76 43.02
C GLU A 253 -33.29 -8.79 42.39
N SER A 254 -33.81 -9.88 41.84
CA SER A 254 -32.99 -10.87 41.12
C SER A 254 -32.40 -10.30 39.82
N SER A 255 -33.20 -9.52 39.09
CA SER A 255 -32.76 -8.85 37.86
C SER A 255 -31.70 -7.79 38.14
N LEU A 256 -31.85 -7.01 39.22
CA LEU A 256 -30.84 -6.05 39.66
C LEU A 256 -29.52 -6.74 40.02
N LYS A 257 -29.57 -7.85 40.76
CA LYS A 257 -28.36 -8.63 41.09
C LYS A 257 -27.67 -9.19 39.84
N ALA A 258 -28.45 -9.66 38.86
CA ALA A 258 -27.90 -10.15 37.58
C ALA A 258 -27.21 -9.01 36.80
N LEU A 259 -27.85 -7.84 36.72
CA LEU A 259 -27.28 -6.66 36.05
C LEU A 259 -26.02 -6.15 36.77
N ASP A 260 -26.00 -6.15 38.11
CA ASP A 260 -24.81 -5.75 38.87
C ASP A 260 -23.64 -6.74 38.69
N ALA A 261 -23.93 -8.03 38.59
CA ALA A 261 -22.94 -9.06 38.29
C ALA A 261 -22.37 -8.87 36.87
N GLU A 262 -23.22 -8.65 35.87
CA GLU A 262 -22.81 -8.39 34.49
C GLU A 262 -21.99 -7.10 34.38
N ARG A 263 -22.42 -6.02 35.06
CA ARG A 263 -21.69 -4.76 35.13
C ARG A 263 -20.30 -4.94 35.76
N SER A 264 -20.20 -5.76 36.81
CA SER A 264 -18.91 -6.04 37.46
C SER A 264 -18.00 -6.84 36.54
N ARG A 265 -18.53 -7.86 35.86
CA ARG A 265 -17.81 -8.64 34.85
C ARG A 265 -17.30 -7.77 33.70
N LEU A 266 -18.16 -6.91 33.14
CA LEU A 266 -17.76 -6.00 32.05
C LEU A 266 -16.68 -5.01 32.50
N LYS A 267 -16.72 -4.53 33.74
CA LYS A 267 -15.65 -3.68 34.29
C LYS A 267 -14.32 -4.43 34.39
N GLU A 268 -14.33 -5.69 34.81
CA GLU A 268 -13.14 -6.53 34.86
C GLU A 268 -12.58 -6.82 33.46
N GLU A 269 -13.45 -7.17 32.50
CA GLU A 269 -13.07 -7.40 31.10
C GLU A 269 -12.47 -6.12 30.47
N MET A 270 -13.07 -4.96 30.72
CA MET A 270 -12.54 -3.67 30.28
C MET A 270 -11.19 -3.34 30.91
N ALA A 271 -11.02 -3.64 32.21
CA ALA A 271 -9.75 -3.42 32.90
C ALA A 271 -8.65 -4.38 32.38
N ALA A 272 -9.00 -5.62 32.08
CA ALA A 272 -8.08 -6.59 31.47
C ALA A 272 -7.67 -6.15 30.06
N ALA A 273 -8.63 -5.75 29.22
CA ALA A 273 -8.37 -5.24 27.88
C ALA A 273 -7.51 -3.97 27.88
N ALA A 274 -7.74 -3.06 28.84
CA ALA A 274 -6.91 -1.87 29.00
C ALA A 274 -5.46 -2.21 29.37
N ARG A 275 -5.24 -3.24 30.22
CA ARG A 275 -3.89 -3.71 30.58
C ARG A 275 -3.18 -4.33 29.39
N THR A 276 -3.82 -5.26 28.67
CA THR A 276 -3.20 -5.90 27.50
C THR A 276 -2.90 -4.89 26.39
N HIS A 277 -3.78 -3.91 26.18
CA HIS A 277 -3.51 -2.83 25.24
C HIS A 277 -2.32 -1.96 25.69
N ALA A 278 -2.23 -1.61 26.99
CA ALA A 278 -1.11 -0.84 27.52
C ALA A 278 0.24 -1.60 27.37
N GLU A 279 0.24 -2.91 27.64
CA GLU A 279 1.41 -3.78 27.45
C GLU A 279 1.82 -3.83 25.96
N SER A 280 0.87 -4.06 25.05
CA SER A 280 1.14 -4.09 23.61
C SER A 280 1.68 -2.76 23.08
N MET A 281 1.14 -1.63 23.57
CA MET A 281 1.65 -0.30 23.21
C MET A 281 3.08 -0.09 23.73
N ALA A 282 3.38 -0.50 24.96
CA ALA A 282 4.73 -0.41 25.52
C ALA A 282 5.75 -1.28 24.75
N GLU A 283 5.36 -2.48 24.34
CA GLU A 283 6.18 -3.36 23.49
C GLU A 283 6.43 -2.72 22.11
N ALA A 284 5.40 -2.12 21.50
CA ALA A 284 5.53 -1.43 20.22
C ALA A 284 6.45 -0.21 20.32
N GLU A 285 6.35 0.58 21.39
CA GLU A 285 7.24 1.72 21.66
C GLU A 285 8.69 1.27 21.88
N ALA A 286 8.91 0.18 22.61
CA ALA A 286 10.24 -0.39 22.80
C ALA A 286 10.85 -0.88 21.47
N ALA A 287 10.07 -1.58 20.65
CA ALA A 287 10.52 -2.03 19.33
C ALA A 287 10.85 -0.86 18.39
N LEU A 288 10.06 0.22 18.44
CA LEU A 288 10.33 1.44 17.68
C LEU A 288 11.64 2.11 18.12
N ALA A 289 11.88 2.21 19.43
CA ALA A 289 13.11 2.77 19.97
C ALA A 289 14.35 1.96 19.53
N ASP A 290 14.26 0.63 19.53
CA ASP A 290 15.33 -0.25 19.07
C ASP A 290 15.59 -0.10 17.56
N LEU A 291 14.54 0.02 16.75
CA LEU A 291 14.70 0.27 15.30
C LEU A 291 15.36 1.63 15.04
N GLN A 292 15.02 2.66 15.81
CA GLN A 292 15.64 3.98 15.70
C GLN A 292 17.13 3.93 16.07
N ARG A 293 17.49 3.19 17.12
CA ARG A 293 18.90 2.96 17.49
C ARG A 293 19.66 2.25 16.37
N ARG A 294 19.13 1.13 15.86
CA ARG A 294 19.74 0.40 14.73
C ARG A 294 19.88 1.25 13.47
N LYS A 295 18.91 2.11 13.18
CA LYS A 295 18.99 3.06 12.07
C LYS A 295 20.13 4.07 12.26
N ALA A 296 20.31 4.59 13.48
CA ALA A 296 21.40 5.50 13.80
C ALA A 296 22.77 4.81 13.69
N ASP A 297 22.89 3.59 14.23
CA ASP A 297 24.11 2.78 14.16
C ASP A 297 24.47 2.48 12.70
N ASN A 298 23.52 1.99 11.90
CA ASN A 298 23.74 1.72 10.48
C ASN A 298 24.16 2.97 9.70
N ARG A 299 23.56 4.13 10.01
CA ARG A 299 23.95 5.39 9.39
C ARG A 299 25.39 5.78 9.72
N SER A 300 25.82 5.56 10.98
CA SER A 300 27.20 5.81 11.37
C SER A 300 28.20 4.88 10.65
N VAL A 301 27.83 3.59 10.50
CA VAL A 301 28.64 2.61 9.78
C VAL A 301 28.76 2.98 8.31
N LEU A 302 27.64 3.34 7.66
CA LEU A 302 27.62 3.77 6.26
C LEU A 302 28.52 4.99 6.04
N SER A 303 28.39 6.02 6.88
CA SER A 303 29.27 7.21 6.79
C SER A 303 30.75 6.85 6.95
N GLY A 304 31.08 5.89 7.83
CA GLY A 304 32.44 5.40 7.99
C GLY A 304 32.96 4.54 6.81
N LEU A 305 32.07 3.91 6.05
CA LEU A 305 32.43 3.18 4.82
C LEU A 305 32.59 4.14 3.64
N GLU A 306 31.70 5.13 3.51
CA GLU A 306 31.79 6.20 2.51
C GLU A 306 33.13 6.94 2.65
N GLY A 307 33.52 7.32 3.87
CA GLY A 307 34.80 7.99 4.11
C GLY A 307 36.02 7.13 3.76
N ARG A 308 35.95 5.81 4.02
CA ARG A 308 37.01 4.86 3.62
C ARG A 308 37.11 4.73 2.10
N TRP A 309 35.97 4.59 1.44
CA TRP A 309 35.91 4.50 -0.01
C TRP A 309 36.45 5.78 -0.67
N GLU A 310 36.10 6.96 -0.16
CA GLU A 310 36.68 8.22 -0.66
C GLU A 310 38.20 8.29 -0.47
N ALA A 311 38.72 7.81 0.67
CA ALA A 311 40.16 7.76 0.92
C ALA A 311 40.86 6.83 -0.09
N GLU A 312 40.33 5.62 -0.31
CA GLU A 312 40.83 4.68 -1.31
C GLU A 312 40.82 5.27 -2.73
N GLN A 313 39.76 5.98 -3.10
CA GLN A 313 39.70 6.67 -4.41
C GLN A 313 40.79 7.74 -4.55
N ARG A 314 41.06 8.52 -3.48
CA ARG A 314 42.13 9.52 -3.49
C ARG A 314 43.50 8.89 -3.57
N GLU A 315 43.74 7.79 -2.86
CA GLU A 315 45.00 7.03 -2.93
C GLU A 315 45.23 6.43 -4.32
N LEU A 316 44.21 5.80 -4.91
CA LEU A 316 44.27 5.28 -6.28
C LEU A 316 44.55 6.38 -7.30
N ALA A 317 43.93 7.55 -7.16
CA ALA A 317 44.20 8.70 -8.02
C ALA A 317 45.64 9.21 -7.86
N ALA A 318 46.16 9.25 -6.63
CA ALA A 318 47.56 9.63 -6.36
C ALA A 318 48.54 8.64 -7.00
N LEU A 319 48.30 7.33 -6.84
CA LEU A 319 49.12 6.29 -7.46
C LEU A 319 49.14 6.38 -8.98
N ARG A 320 47.97 6.58 -9.62
CA ARG A 320 47.88 6.80 -11.07
C ARG A 320 48.70 8.00 -11.51
N HIS A 321 48.59 9.13 -10.80
CA HIS A 321 49.35 10.33 -11.11
C HIS A 321 50.88 10.09 -10.95
N GLU A 322 51.30 9.32 -9.95
CA GLU A 322 52.71 8.94 -9.78
C GLU A 322 53.21 8.01 -10.89
N GLU A 323 52.41 7.04 -11.31
CA GLU A 323 52.71 6.15 -12.44
C GLU A 323 52.82 6.92 -13.75
N GLU A 324 51.89 7.84 -14.03
CA GLU A 324 51.94 8.73 -15.19
C GLU A 324 53.23 9.56 -15.21
N ARG A 325 53.64 10.10 -14.06
CA ARG A 325 54.90 10.83 -13.93
C ARG A 325 56.11 9.94 -14.21
N ARG A 326 56.11 8.70 -13.72
CA ARG A 326 57.19 7.73 -13.96
C ARG A 326 57.28 7.37 -15.44
N LEU A 327 56.16 7.10 -16.10
CA LEU A 327 56.11 6.80 -17.54
C LEU A 327 56.62 7.99 -18.37
N ALA A 328 56.17 9.21 -18.05
CA ALA A 328 56.66 10.42 -18.72
C ALA A 328 58.18 10.62 -18.56
N ALA A 329 58.74 10.32 -17.38
CA ALA A 329 60.19 10.39 -17.17
C ALA A 329 60.96 9.38 -18.03
N ILE A 330 60.46 8.14 -18.14
CA ILE A 330 61.04 7.10 -18.99
C ILE A 330 60.99 7.51 -20.48
N GLU A 331 59.88 8.11 -20.92
CA GLU A 331 59.75 8.61 -22.30
C GLU A 331 60.78 9.71 -22.60
N VAL A 332 61.01 10.64 -21.67
CA VAL A 332 62.03 11.68 -21.82
C VAL A 332 63.44 11.09 -21.89
N GLU A 333 63.76 10.09 -21.07
CA GLU A 333 65.06 9.41 -21.14
C GLU A 333 65.25 8.66 -22.46
N ARG A 334 64.24 7.91 -22.92
CA ARG A 334 64.29 7.25 -24.23
C ARG A 334 64.49 8.25 -25.37
N ALA A 335 63.81 9.39 -25.34
CA ALA A 335 64.00 10.44 -26.33
C ALA A 335 65.45 10.97 -26.34
N ARG A 336 66.07 11.15 -25.17
CA ARG A 336 67.49 11.55 -25.07
C ARG A 336 68.43 10.48 -25.61
N GLU A 337 68.21 9.20 -25.26
CA GLU A 337 69.00 8.08 -25.76
C GLU A 337 68.91 7.97 -27.29
N GLU A 338 67.71 8.17 -27.86
CA GLU A 338 67.50 8.24 -29.31
C GLU A 338 68.27 9.40 -29.94
N GLU A 339 68.20 10.60 -29.36
CA GLU A 339 68.96 11.77 -29.82
C GLU A 339 70.48 11.52 -29.79
N GLU A 340 71.00 10.94 -28.71
CA GLU A 340 72.41 10.57 -28.57
C GLU A 340 72.83 9.51 -29.60
N HIS A 341 72.00 8.49 -29.82
CA HIS A 341 72.21 7.46 -30.82
C HIS A 341 72.24 8.06 -32.24
N PHE A 342 71.31 8.96 -32.57
CA PHE A 342 71.31 9.67 -33.85
C PHE A 342 72.53 10.57 -34.02
N ALA A 343 72.95 11.29 -32.98
CA ALA A 343 74.16 12.12 -33.00
C ALA A 343 75.41 11.27 -33.26
N ALA A 344 75.55 10.12 -32.58
CA ALA A 344 76.64 9.18 -32.79
C ALA A 344 76.67 8.65 -34.24
N LEU A 345 75.50 8.30 -34.78
CA LEU A 345 75.35 7.83 -36.16
C LEU A 345 75.77 8.90 -37.18
N TRP A 346 75.41 10.17 -36.94
CA TRP A 346 75.85 11.32 -37.73
C TRP A 346 77.36 11.54 -37.69
N ILE A 347 77.97 11.44 -36.50
CA ILE A 347 79.43 11.54 -36.34
C ILE A 347 80.12 10.43 -37.12
N GLN A 348 79.63 9.18 -37.03
CA GLN A 348 80.17 8.05 -37.78
C GLN A 348 80.04 8.24 -39.31
N LEU A 349 78.90 8.72 -39.79
CA LEU A 349 78.68 9.04 -41.20
C LEU A 349 79.66 10.12 -41.68
N ARG A 350 79.82 11.19 -40.90
CA ARG A 350 80.73 12.30 -41.23
C ARG A 350 82.19 11.84 -41.20
N TRP A 351 82.56 10.97 -40.26
CA TRP A 351 83.89 10.34 -40.19
C TRP A 351 84.15 9.43 -41.38
N LYS A 352 83.20 8.55 -41.75
CA LYS A 352 83.30 7.72 -42.96
C LYS A 352 83.44 8.57 -44.22
N ALA A 353 82.70 9.68 -44.32
CA ALA A 353 82.83 10.63 -45.42
C ALA A 353 84.19 11.35 -45.42
N HIS A 354 84.71 11.72 -44.25
CA HIS A 354 86.06 12.29 -44.10
C HIS A 354 87.14 11.29 -44.55
N LEU A 355 87.08 10.03 -44.10
CA LEU A 355 87.99 8.96 -44.54
C LEU A 355 87.95 8.77 -46.06
N LYS A 356 86.77 8.75 -46.68
CA LYS A 356 86.63 8.75 -48.16
C LYS A 356 87.27 9.97 -48.82
N ARG A 357 87.14 11.16 -48.21
CA ARG A 357 87.78 12.40 -48.70
C ARG A 357 89.31 12.39 -48.53
N VAL A 358 89.84 11.84 -47.44
CA VAL A 358 91.28 11.68 -47.22
C VAL A 358 91.87 10.64 -48.18
N ALA A 359 91.22 9.49 -48.36
CA ALA A 359 91.63 8.48 -49.33
C ALA A 359 91.63 9.03 -50.77
N SER A 360 90.63 9.83 -51.15
CA SER A 360 90.59 10.49 -52.46
C SER A 360 91.58 11.66 -52.60
N LYS A 361 92.01 12.30 -51.50
CA LYS A 361 93.11 13.28 -51.50
C LYS A 361 94.48 12.59 -51.61
N GLN A 362 94.70 11.45 -50.95
CA GLN A 362 95.91 10.62 -51.13
C GLN A 362 96.01 10.04 -52.55
N SER A 363 94.89 9.69 -53.19
CA SER A 363 94.91 9.28 -54.60
C SER A 363 95.15 10.46 -55.58
N LYS A 364 94.72 11.68 -55.23
CA LYS A 364 95.00 12.90 -56.00
C LYS A 364 96.42 13.46 -55.80
N GLN A 365 97.08 13.15 -54.68
CA GLN A 365 98.47 13.55 -54.43
C GLN A 365 99.50 12.73 -55.26
N LYS A 366 99.08 11.58 -55.84
CA LYS A 366 99.87 10.82 -56.84
C LYS A 366 99.67 11.27 -58.29
N LYS A 367 98.83 12.28 -58.60
CA LYS A 367 98.42 12.59 -59.99
C LYS A 367 98.50 14.06 -60.44
N LYS A 368 99.39 14.91 -59.89
CA LYS A 368 99.66 16.26 -60.44
C LYS A 368 101.10 16.79 -60.25
N LYS A 369 101.97 16.45 -61.20
CA LYS A 369 103.16 17.18 -61.71
C LYS A 369 103.56 16.42 -63.00
N LYS A 370 103.73 16.95 -64.22
CA LYS A 370 103.75 18.30 -64.81
C LYS A 370 103.75 18.08 -66.34
N GLY A 371 103.01 18.84 -67.14
CA GLY A 371 103.13 18.78 -68.60
C GLY A 371 102.09 19.61 -69.35
N GLY A 372 102.42 20.84 -69.70
CA GLY A 372 101.56 21.66 -70.55
C GLY A 372 102.07 23.08 -70.77
N LYS A 373 103.02 23.26 -71.71
CA LYS A 373 103.07 24.44 -72.60
C LYS A 373 104.08 24.24 -73.75
N LYS A 374 103.59 24.11 -74.99
CA LYS A 374 103.87 25.07 -76.07
C LYS A 374 103.06 24.78 -77.34
N LYS A 375 102.56 25.87 -77.92
CA LYS A 375 101.88 26.01 -79.22
C LYS A 375 102.84 25.71 -80.38
N GLY A 376 102.28 25.08 -81.43
CA GLY A 376 102.42 25.50 -82.83
C GLY A 376 103.59 24.95 -83.65
N SER A 377 103.31 24.15 -84.68
CA SER A 377 103.27 24.59 -86.09
C SER A 377 103.00 23.41 -87.04
N LYS A 378 102.20 23.66 -88.09
CA LYS A 378 102.20 23.07 -89.46
C LYS A 378 102.88 21.70 -89.67
N LYS A 379 102.28 20.75 -90.40
CA LYS A 379 101.98 20.88 -91.85
C LYS A 379 101.31 19.57 -92.34
N ARG A 380 100.35 19.74 -93.27
CA ARG A 380 99.94 18.89 -94.43
C ARG A 380 100.00 17.35 -94.28
N GLY A 381 98.98 16.57 -94.63
CA GLY A 381 97.88 16.80 -95.55
C GLY A 381 97.85 15.67 -96.57
N LYS A 382 96.72 14.98 -96.68
CA LYS A 382 96.00 14.57 -97.88
C LYS A 382 94.82 13.73 -97.45
#